data_AF-A0A353CYQ3-F1
#
_entry.id   AF-A0A353CYQ3-F1
#
_cell.length_a   1.000
_cell.length_b   1.000
_cell.length_c   1.000
_cell.angle_alpha   90.00
_cell.angle_beta   90.00
_cell.angle_gamma   90.00
#
_symmetry.space_group_name_H-M   'P 1'
#
loop_
_entity.id
_entity.type
_entity.pdbx_description
1 polymer ?
#
loop_
_entity_poly.entity_id
_entity_poly.type
_entity_poly.pdbx_seq_one_letter_code
_entity_poly.pdbx_strand_id
1 'polypeptide(L)'
;MRRGIMAHAPHTGTARKNTMERAIFAVDELAGFIVAVALVKPNKKLAEVDVKSVHKKLKQKSFAAAVKREEIELGAKELGFSLDEHINHVLSAMKEITEELGL
;
A
#
# COMPACT_ATOMS: atom_id res chain seq x y z
N MET A 1 10.07 -4.16 -17.96
CA MET A 1 10.33 -3.47 -16.67
C MET A 1 10.10 -1.96 -16.75
N ARG A 2 10.74 -1.20 -17.65
CA ARG A 2 10.59 0.28 -17.80
C ARG A 2 9.15 0.80 -17.74
N ARG A 3 8.20 0.13 -18.42
CA ARG A 3 6.79 0.57 -18.43
C ARG A 3 6.11 0.49 -17.07
N GLY A 4 6.38 -0.52 -16.25
CA GLY A 4 5.80 -0.61 -14.89
C GLY A 4 6.29 0.53 -13.99
N ILE A 5 7.57 0.88 -14.12
CA ILE A 5 8.16 2.05 -13.43
C ILE A 5 7.47 3.35 -13.88
N MET A 6 7.11 3.49 -15.16
CA MET A 6 6.39 4.69 -15.58
C MET A 6 4.91 4.65 -15.14
N ALA A 7 4.27 3.48 -15.22
CA ALA A 7 2.83 3.34 -15.00
C ALA A 7 2.39 3.45 -13.52
N HIS A 8 3.29 3.21 -12.55
CA HIS A 8 3.00 3.51 -11.15
C HIS A 8 3.04 5.01 -10.85
N ALA A 9 3.77 5.80 -11.63
CA ALA A 9 3.92 7.23 -11.43
C ALA A 9 2.90 8.00 -12.29
N PRO A 10 1.78 8.50 -11.71
CA PRO A 10 0.67 9.06 -12.51
C PRO A 10 1.09 10.28 -13.35
N HIS A 11 2.08 11.04 -12.87
CA HIS A 11 2.62 12.22 -13.54
C HIS A 11 3.33 11.92 -14.88
N THR A 12 3.65 10.65 -15.17
CA THR A 12 4.26 10.26 -16.45
C THR A 12 3.25 10.12 -17.59
N GLY A 13 1.95 10.13 -17.29
CA GLY A 13 0.88 9.90 -18.28
C GLY A 13 0.82 8.47 -18.83
N THR A 14 1.61 7.53 -18.30
CA THR A 14 1.65 6.16 -18.79
C THR A 14 0.44 5.36 -18.27
N ALA A 15 -0.44 4.95 -19.18
CA ALA A 15 -1.59 4.12 -18.82
C ALA A 15 -1.18 2.71 -18.36
N ARG A 16 -1.88 2.21 -17.31
CA ARG A 16 -1.76 0.84 -16.79
C ARG A 16 -2.63 -0.12 -17.59
N LYS A 17 -2.01 -0.88 -18.49
CA LYS A 17 -2.69 -1.74 -19.47
C LYS A 17 -2.79 -3.20 -19.05
N ASN A 18 -1.89 -3.68 -18.19
CA ASN A 18 -1.85 -5.08 -17.75
C ASN A 18 -1.84 -5.19 -16.21
N THR A 19 -2.00 -6.41 -15.71
CA THR A 19 -2.08 -6.70 -14.27
C THR A 19 -0.84 -6.26 -13.51
N MET A 20 0.36 -6.45 -14.05
CA MET A 20 1.61 -6.06 -13.39
C MET A 20 1.72 -4.54 -13.21
N GLU A 21 1.34 -3.77 -14.24
CA GLU A 21 1.30 -2.30 -14.19
C GLU A 21 0.26 -1.77 -13.18
N ARG A 22 -0.88 -2.45 -13.03
CA ARG A 22 -1.89 -2.12 -12.00
C ARG A 22 -1.42 -2.51 -10.61
N ALA A 23 -0.78 -3.67 -10.48
CA ALA A 23 -0.29 -4.17 -9.21
C ALA A 23 0.79 -3.24 -8.63
N ILE A 24 1.79 -2.85 -9.41
CA ILE A 24 2.87 -1.98 -8.92
C ILE A 24 2.33 -0.62 -8.45
N PHE A 25 1.35 -0.04 -9.16
CA PHE A 25 0.67 1.17 -8.71
C PHE A 25 -0.11 0.96 -7.41
N ALA A 26 -0.87 -0.13 -7.33
CA ALA A 26 -1.73 -0.39 -6.19
C ALA A 26 -0.97 -0.66 -4.89
N VAL A 27 0.21 -1.28 -4.96
CA VAL A 27 0.99 -1.64 -3.76
C VAL A 27 1.93 -0.53 -3.29
N ASP A 28 2.35 0.40 -4.15
CA ASP A 28 3.41 1.38 -3.86
C ASP A 28 3.11 2.25 -2.64
N GLU A 29 2.06 3.07 -2.74
CA GLU A 29 1.62 3.95 -1.64
C GLU A 29 1.13 3.16 -0.42
N LEU A 30 0.49 2.01 -0.64
CA LEU A 30 -0.06 1.20 0.45
C LEU A 30 1.04 0.52 1.28
N ALA A 31 2.11 0.03 0.66
CA ALA A 31 3.23 -0.59 1.37
C ALA A 31 3.92 0.42 2.29
N GLY A 32 4.25 1.62 1.76
CA GLY A 32 4.81 2.70 2.57
C GLY A 32 3.87 3.14 3.70
N PHE A 33 2.57 3.15 3.45
CA PHE A 33 1.58 3.43 4.48
C PHE A 33 1.55 2.36 5.58
N ILE A 34 1.56 1.07 5.24
CA ILE A 34 1.60 -0.03 6.22
C ILE A 34 2.87 0.02 7.06
N VAL A 35 4.03 0.35 6.47
CA VAL A 35 5.27 0.60 7.22
C VAL A 35 5.07 1.74 8.23
N ALA A 36 4.48 2.86 7.82
CA ALA A 36 4.20 3.96 8.75
C ALA A 36 3.27 3.52 9.89
N VAL A 37 2.28 2.67 9.61
CA VAL A 37 1.39 2.09 10.64
C VAL A 37 2.17 1.21 11.60
N ALA A 38 3.11 0.39 11.12
CA ALA A 38 3.97 -0.43 11.96
C ALA A 38 4.85 0.44 12.87
N LEU A 39 5.48 1.49 12.34
CA LEU A 39 6.41 2.36 13.07
C LEU A 39 5.79 3.12 14.25
N VAL A 40 4.47 3.27 14.28
CA VAL A 40 3.75 3.89 15.42
C VAL A 40 3.18 2.88 16.41
N LYS A 41 3.40 1.58 16.20
CA LYS A 41 3.09 0.54 17.18
C LYS A 41 4.16 0.49 18.28
N PRO A 42 3.84 0.06 19.51
CA PRO A 42 4.79 0.04 20.62
C PRO A 42 6.10 -0.67 20.30
N ASN A 43 6.04 -1.83 19.66
CA ASN A 43 7.22 -2.62 19.32
C ASN A 43 7.72 -2.38 17.89
N LYS A 44 7.07 -1.48 17.13
CA LYS A 44 7.36 -1.17 15.73
C LYS A 44 7.30 -2.38 14.80
N LYS A 45 6.46 -3.37 15.13
CA LYS A 45 6.37 -4.64 14.40
C LYS A 45 5.18 -4.73 13.46
N LEU A 46 5.38 -5.31 12.27
CA LEU A 46 4.30 -5.68 11.34
C LEU A 46 3.34 -6.70 11.94
N ALA A 47 3.82 -7.56 12.84
CA ALA A 47 2.99 -8.52 13.58
C ALA A 47 1.85 -7.84 14.38
N GLU A 48 2.04 -6.58 14.80
CA GLU A 48 1.04 -5.80 15.55
C GLU A 48 0.09 -5.00 14.64
N VAL A 49 0.27 -5.08 13.32
CA VAL A 49 -0.58 -4.42 12.32
C VAL A 49 -1.64 -5.39 11.83
N ASP A 50 -2.87 -4.89 11.78
CA ASP A 50 -4.06 -5.55 11.26
C ASP A 50 -4.81 -4.61 10.29
N VAL A 51 -5.71 -5.17 9.48
CA VAL A 51 -6.50 -4.41 8.48
C VAL A 51 -7.27 -3.25 9.15
N LYS A 52 -7.82 -3.48 10.34
CA LYS A 52 -8.59 -2.47 11.10
C LYS A 52 -7.74 -1.27 11.49
N SER A 53 -6.51 -1.49 11.96
CA SER A 53 -5.61 -0.40 12.34
C SER A 53 -5.11 0.40 11.14
N VAL A 54 -4.86 -0.27 10.01
CA VAL A 54 -4.56 0.42 8.73
C VAL A 54 -5.75 1.28 8.30
N HIS A 55 -6.96 0.72 8.28
CA HIS A 55 -8.17 1.45 7.91
C HIS A 55 -8.47 2.63 8.86
N LYS A 56 -8.28 2.45 10.17
CA LYS A 56 -8.39 3.55 11.15
C LYS A 56 -7.39 4.68 10.84
N LYS A 57 -6.18 4.33 10.41
CA LYS A 57 -5.13 5.29 10.05
C LYS A 57 -5.41 5.97 8.71
N LEU A 58 -6.00 5.29 7.73
CA LEU A 58 -6.40 5.91 6.45
C LEU A 58 -7.39 7.07 6.66
N LYS A 59 -8.26 6.96 7.67
CA LYS A 59 -9.19 8.04 8.07
C LYS A 59 -8.53 9.25 8.73
N GLN A 60 -7.28 9.09 9.22
CA GLN A 60 -6.53 10.17 9.87
C GLN A 60 -5.69 10.92 8.84
N LYS A 61 -6.23 12.00 8.26
CA LYS A 61 -5.55 12.76 7.19
C LYS A 61 -4.16 13.30 7.58
N SER A 62 -3.93 13.58 8.86
CA SER A 62 -2.62 14.02 9.37
C SER A 62 -1.58 12.90 9.46
N PHE A 63 -2.02 11.65 9.54
CA PHE A 63 -1.12 10.51 9.64
C PHE A 63 -0.59 10.16 8.25
N ALA A 64 0.75 10.09 8.11
CA ALA A 64 1.43 9.88 6.83
C ALA A 64 0.84 10.77 5.72
N ALA A 65 0.77 12.08 5.98
CA ALA A 65 0.06 13.07 5.15
C ALA A 65 0.58 13.20 3.71
N ALA A 66 1.80 12.71 3.43
CA ALA A 66 2.36 12.66 2.08
C ALA A 66 1.73 11.57 1.21
N VAL A 67 1.15 10.52 1.82
CA VAL A 67 0.54 9.39 1.13
C VAL A 67 -0.86 9.77 0.65
N LYS A 68 -1.12 9.63 -0.64
CA LYS A 68 -2.41 9.97 -1.25
C LYS A 68 -3.40 8.83 -1.09
N ARG A 69 -4.48 9.08 -0.33
CA ARG A 69 -5.51 8.07 -0.03
C ARG A 69 -6.27 7.66 -1.28
N GLU A 70 -6.45 8.60 -2.19
CA GLU A 70 -7.13 8.43 -3.47
C GLU A 70 -6.39 7.44 -4.38
N GLU A 71 -5.05 7.42 -4.32
CA GLU A 71 -4.24 6.48 -5.11
C GLU A 71 -4.32 5.05 -4.55
N ILE A 72 -4.40 4.89 -3.23
CA ILE A 72 -4.64 3.60 -2.57
C ILE A 72 -6.02 3.04 -2.98
N GLU A 73 -7.06 3.86 -2.90
CA GLU A 73 -8.43 3.46 -3.28
C GLU A 73 -8.52 3.12 -4.77
N LEU A 74 -7.91 3.92 -5.63
CA LEU A 74 -7.86 3.66 -7.07
C LEU A 74 -7.11 2.37 -7.37
N GLY A 75 -5.98 2.12 -6.71
CA GLY A 75 -5.19 0.90 -6.87
C GLY A 75 -5.98 -0.37 -6.57
N ALA A 76 -6.69 -0.40 -5.44
CA ALA A 76 -7.57 -1.51 -5.09
C ALA A 76 -8.67 -1.72 -6.15
N LYS A 77 -9.32 -0.62 -6.57
CA LYS A 77 -10.39 -0.65 -7.58
C LYS A 77 -9.90 -1.18 -8.93
N GLU A 78 -8.73 -0.76 -9.40
CA GLU A 78 -8.17 -1.20 -10.69
C GLU A 78 -7.78 -2.68 -10.72
N LEU A 79 -7.48 -3.25 -9.55
CA LEU A 79 -7.26 -4.68 -9.37
C LEU A 79 -8.56 -5.46 -9.17
N GLY A 80 -9.70 -4.78 -8.97
CA GLY A 80 -10.98 -5.41 -8.71
C GLY A 80 -11.14 -5.90 -7.26
N PHE A 81 -10.37 -5.37 -6.33
CA PHE A 81 -10.46 -5.69 -4.90
C PHE A 81 -11.21 -4.59 -4.15
N SER A 82 -11.88 -4.98 -3.07
CA SER A 82 -12.22 -4.04 -2.00
C SER A 82 -10.95 -3.51 -1.34
N LEU A 83 -11.06 -2.36 -0.68
CA LEU A 83 -9.92 -1.78 0.04
C LEU A 83 -9.42 -2.72 1.15
N ASP A 84 -10.32 -3.40 1.86
CA ASP A 84 -9.97 -4.33 2.93
C ASP A 84 -9.22 -5.56 2.40
N GLU A 85 -9.66 -6.13 1.27
CA GLU A 85 -8.96 -7.24 0.61
C GLU A 85 -7.55 -6.82 0.16
N HIS A 86 -7.43 -5.63 -0.44
CA HIS A 86 -6.14 -5.11 -0.90
C HIS A 86 -5.18 -4.86 0.27
N ILE A 87 -5.65 -4.24 1.36
CA ILE A 87 -4.88 -4.07 2.60
C ILE A 87 -4.43 -5.44 3.13
N ASN A 88 -5.33 -6.42 3.16
CA ASN A 88 -5.02 -7.75 3.68
C ASN A 88 -3.97 -8.47 2.81
N HIS A 89 -4.05 -8.38 1.49
CA HIS A 89 -3.08 -8.97 0.57
C HIS A 89 -1.68 -8.38 0.76
N VAL A 90 -1.57 -7.05 0.76
CA VAL A 90 -0.27 -6.38 0.92
C VAL A 90 0.30 -6.63 2.32
N LEU A 91 -0.52 -6.53 3.37
CA LEU A 91 -0.08 -6.77 4.73
C LEU A 91 0.40 -8.22 4.94
N SER A 92 -0.30 -9.21 4.37
CA SER A 92 0.08 -10.61 4.48
C SER A 92 1.41 -10.87 3.77
N ALA A 93 1.58 -10.37 2.55
CA ALA A 93 2.85 -10.49 1.82
C ALA A 93 4.02 -9.81 2.55
N MET A 94 3.80 -8.62 3.12
CA MET A 94 4.84 -7.94 3.91
C MET A 94 5.21 -8.70 5.18
N LYS A 95 4.25 -9.38 5.82
CA LYS A 95 4.51 -10.18 7.02
C LYS A 95 5.43 -11.37 6.76
N GLU A 96 5.38 -11.95 5.56
CA GLU A 96 6.25 -13.06 5.15
C GLU A 96 7.73 -12.65 5.04
N ILE A 97 8.01 -11.36 4.82
CA ILE A 97 9.37 -10.80 4.66
C ILE A 97 9.73 -9.82 5.79
N THR A 98 9.12 -9.98 6.97
CA THR A 98 9.27 -9.05 8.10
C THR A 98 10.73 -8.84 8.50
N GLU A 99 11.54 -9.91 8.50
CA GLU A 99 12.97 -9.84 8.85
C GLU A 99 13.77 -8.97 7.86
N GLU A 100 13.46 -9.05 6.56
CA GLU A 100 14.09 -8.24 5.51
C GLU A 100 13.71 -6.76 5.61
N LEU A 101 12.48 -6.49 6.06
CA LEU A 101 11.97 -5.13 6.26
C LEU A 101 12.48 -4.48 7.55
N GLY A 102 13.06 -5.25 8.48
CA GLY A 102 13.49 -4.77 9.79
C GLY A 102 12.33 -4.29 10.68
N LEU A 103 11.14 -4.87 10.47
CA LEU A 103 9.89 -4.55 11.18
C LEU A 103 9.31 -5.79 11.89
#